data_AF-A0A2P6PAH5-F1
#
_entry.id   AF-A0A2P6PAH5-F1
#
_cell.length_a   1.000
_cell.length_b   1.000
_cell.length_c   1.000
_cell.angle_alpha   90.00
_cell.angle_beta   90.00
_cell.angle_gamma   90.00
#
_symmetry.space_group_name_H-M   'P 1'
#
loop_
_entity.id
_entity.type
_entity.pdbx_description
1 polymer ?
#
loop_
_entity_poly.entity_id
_entity_poly.type
_entity_poly.pdbx_seq_one_letter_code
_entity_poly.pdbx_strand_id
1 'polypeptide(L)'
;MCYGGIGVGGGVMVLGGIKSPRDMVLTHLDPFCSPYYNIELMEIHVAGKALKFYSKVFDEKHETILDSGTTYAYSPKTVFIAFKDAITV
;
A
#
# COMPACT_ATOMS: atom_id res chain seq x y z
N MET A 1 -10.66 -8.09 2.73
CA MET A 1 -10.18 -9.18 1.86
C MET A 1 -8.99 -9.85 2.50
N CYS A 2 -8.85 -11.16 2.42
CA CYS A 2 -7.70 -11.90 2.93
C CYS A 2 -7.16 -12.77 1.78
N TYR A 3 -5.98 -12.44 1.26
CA TYR A 3 -5.33 -13.21 0.20
C TYR A 3 -4.54 -14.39 0.76
N GLY A 4 -4.56 -15.51 0.06
CA GLY A 4 -3.63 -16.62 0.29
C GLY A 4 -2.24 -16.32 -0.27
N GLY A 5 -1.21 -16.97 0.30
CA GLY A 5 0.16 -16.87 -0.21
C GLY A 5 0.38 -17.62 -1.52
N ILE A 6 1.56 -17.43 -2.12
CA ILE A 6 1.94 -18.12 -3.36
C ILE A 6 2.23 -19.59 -3.06
N GLY A 7 1.56 -20.51 -3.77
CA GLY A 7 1.92 -21.94 -3.82
C GLY A 7 0.90 -22.91 -3.24
N VAL A 8 0.17 -22.56 -2.17
CA VAL A 8 -0.89 -23.40 -1.59
C VAL A 8 -1.94 -22.53 -0.87
N GLY A 9 -3.21 -22.68 -1.23
CA GLY A 9 -4.35 -22.02 -0.57
C GLY A 9 -4.95 -20.85 -1.36
N GLY A 10 -6.25 -20.59 -1.14
CA GLY A 10 -6.96 -19.43 -1.66
C GLY A 10 -7.06 -18.30 -0.63
N GLY A 11 -7.88 -17.30 -0.93
CA GLY A 11 -8.25 -16.23 -0.01
C GLY A 11 -9.75 -16.23 0.30
N VAL A 12 -10.19 -15.31 1.17
CA VAL A 12 -11.61 -15.09 1.46
C VAL A 12 -11.96 -13.61 1.28
N MET A 13 -13.01 -13.37 0.50
CA MET A 13 -13.71 -12.08 0.42
C MET A 13 -15.07 -12.24 1.10
N VAL A 14 -15.29 -11.47 2.18
CA VAL A 14 -16.58 -11.39 2.85
C VAL A 14 -17.30 -10.15 2.34
N LEU A 15 -18.55 -10.31 1.92
CA LEU A 15 -19.43 -9.21 1.53
C LEU A 15 -20.41 -8.92 2.67
N GLY A 16 -20.58 -7.64 3.01
CA GLY A 16 -21.39 -7.19 4.13
C GLY A 16 -20.56 -6.64 5.29
N GLY A 17 -21.23 -6.28 6.38
CA GLY A 17 -20.58 -5.77 7.59
C GLY A 17 -19.89 -6.89 8.36
N ILE A 18 -18.68 -6.63 8.84
CA ILE A 18 -17.95 -7.51 9.76
C ILE A 18 -17.64 -6.76 11.04
N LYS A 19 -17.53 -7.49 12.16
CA LYS A 19 -16.97 -6.90 13.38
C LYS A 19 -15.47 -6.73 13.19
N SER A 20 -14.96 -5.51 13.36
CA SER A 20 -13.52 -5.24 13.26
C SER A 20 -12.73 -6.13 14.22
N PRO A 21 -11.65 -6.79 13.76
CA PRO A 21 -10.70 -7.48 14.63
C PRO A 21 -10.12 -6.54 15.70
N ARG A 22 -9.65 -7.10 16.82
CA ARG A 22 -9.21 -6.33 18.00
C ARG A 22 -8.09 -5.32 17.73
N ASP A 23 -7.27 -5.53 16.70
CA ASP A 23 -6.09 -4.72 16.39
C ASP A 23 -6.14 -4.15 14.95
N MET A 24 -7.34 -3.99 14.38
CA MET A 24 -7.49 -3.42 13.04
C MET A 24 -7.14 -1.92 13.04
N VAL A 25 -6.19 -1.54 12.20
CA VAL A 25 -5.84 -0.14 11.93
C VAL A 25 -6.61 0.34 10.69
N LEU A 26 -7.18 1.54 10.77
CA LEU A 26 -7.95 2.16 9.69
C LEU A 26 -7.22 3.39 9.17
N THR A 27 -7.33 3.62 7.86
CA THR A 27 -6.89 4.86 7.20
C THR A 27 -8.07 5.46 6.45
N HIS A 28 -8.04 6.77 6.24
CA HIS A 28 -9.06 7.45 5.47
C HIS A 28 -8.97 7.06 3.99
N LEU A 29 -10.14 6.85 3.39
CA LEU A 29 -10.33 6.68 1.95
C LEU A 29 -11.13 7.91 1.51
N ASP A 30 -10.64 8.64 0.51
CA ASP A 30 -11.36 9.78 -0.07
C ASP A 30 -12.06 9.35 -1.37
N PRO A 31 -13.36 9.00 -1.31
CA PRO A 31 -14.09 8.54 -2.48
C PRO A 31 -14.42 9.65 -3.48
N PHE A 32 -14.14 10.92 -3.15
CA PHE A 32 -14.43 12.06 -4.01
C PHE A 32 -13.22 12.47 -4.86
N CYS A 33 -12.00 12.21 -4.38
CA CYS A 33 -10.77 12.49 -5.13
C CYS A 33 -10.51 11.49 -6.26
N SER A 34 -10.97 10.24 -6.14
CA SER A 34 -10.56 9.15 -7.01
C SER A 34 -11.62 8.06 -7.17
N PRO A 35 -11.76 7.44 -8.35
CA PRO A 35 -12.60 6.25 -8.51
C PRO A 35 -11.95 4.99 -7.93
N TYR A 36 -10.71 5.07 -7.45
CA TYR A 36 -9.95 3.95 -6.91
C TYR A 36 -10.00 3.92 -5.38
N TYR A 37 -9.74 2.74 -4.81
CA TYR A 37 -9.44 2.64 -3.39
C TYR A 37 -8.05 3.22 -3.12
N ASN A 38 -7.97 4.49 -2.74
CA ASN A 38 -6.74 5.23 -2.48
C ASN A 38 -6.48 5.42 -0.98
N ILE A 39 -5.21 5.57 -0.62
CA ILE A 39 -4.78 5.95 0.74
C ILE A 39 -3.69 7.03 0.65
N GLU A 40 -3.52 7.79 1.73
CA GLU A 40 -2.40 8.71 1.88
C GLU A 40 -1.17 7.96 2.40
N LEU A 41 -0.09 7.93 1.62
CA LEU A 41 1.17 7.28 2.00
C LEU A 41 2.19 8.34 2.44
N MET A 42 2.46 8.38 3.74
CA MET A 42 3.33 9.41 4.33
C MET A 42 4.82 9.06 4.23
N GLU A 43 5.18 7.85 4.64
CA GLU A 43 6.57 7.41 4.76
C GLU A 43 6.70 5.92 4.46
N ILE A 44 7.89 5.51 4.01
CA ILE A 44 8.27 4.10 3.90
C ILE A 44 9.48 3.88 4.79
N HIS A 45 9.40 2.87 5.65
CA HIS A 45 10.47 2.50 6.57
C HIS A 45 11.06 1.14 6.18
N VAL A 46 12.38 1.07 6.07
CA VAL A 46 13.13 -0.17 5.84
C VAL A 46 13.99 -0.42 7.07
N ALA A 47 13.80 -1.58 7.71
CA ALA A 47 14.44 -1.94 8.99
C ALA A 47 14.27 -0.86 10.09
N GLY A 48 13.10 -0.22 10.15
CA GLY A 48 12.79 0.84 11.13
C GLY A 48 13.39 2.21 10.80
N LYS A 49 14.04 2.37 9.63
CA LYS A 49 14.60 3.64 9.18
C LYS A 49 13.77 4.21 8.02
N ALA A 50 13.28 5.43 8.18
CA ALA A 50 12.59 6.15 7.12
C ALA A 50 13.50 6.33 5.89
N LEU A 51 12.97 6.00 4.72
CA LEU A 51 13.62 6.26 3.44
C LEU A 51 13.64 7.77 3.15
N LYS A 52 14.73 8.24 2.54
CA LYS A 52 14.89 9.65 2.17
C LYS A 52 14.40 9.89 0.74
N PHE A 53 13.16 10.32 0.61
CA PHE A 53 12.59 10.83 -0.65
C PHE A 53 11.61 11.98 -0.34
N TYR A 54 11.22 12.74 -1.36
CA TYR A 54 10.25 13.82 -1.21
C TYR A 54 8.84 13.24 -1.05
N SER A 55 8.17 13.46 0.09
CA SER A 55 6.88 12.82 0.41
C SER A 55 5.78 13.13 -0.61
N LYS A 56 5.78 14.34 -1.21
CA LYS A 56 4.80 14.71 -2.25
C LYS A 56 4.96 13.93 -3.56
N VAL A 57 5.94 13.04 -3.67
CA VAL A 57 6.06 12.13 -4.81
C VAL A 57 4.80 11.26 -4.98
N PHE A 58 4.00 11.08 -3.92
CA PHE A 58 2.71 10.39 -3.96
C PHE A 58 1.52 11.32 -4.23
N ASP A 59 1.71 12.63 -4.17
CA ASP A 59 0.69 13.63 -4.53
C ASP A 59 0.80 14.01 -6.02
N GLU A 60 1.97 13.76 -6.62
CA GLU A 60 2.26 14.08 -8.01
C GLU A 60 1.65 13.02 -8.95
N LYS A 61 0.39 13.26 -9.34
CA LYS A 61 -0.33 12.63 -10.47
C LYS A 61 -0.82 11.19 -10.23
N HIS A 62 -0.31 10.47 -9.23
CA HIS A 62 -0.71 9.09 -8.91
C HIS A 62 -0.77 8.88 -7.40
N GLU A 63 -1.98 8.82 -6.87
CA GLU A 63 -2.24 8.46 -5.48
C GLU A 63 -1.75 7.04 -5.15
N THR A 64 -1.69 6.69 -3.87
CA THR A 64 -1.39 5.31 -3.47
C THR A 64 -2.64 4.45 -3.57
N ILE A 65 -2.71 3.61 -4.61
CA ILE A 65 -3.88 2.78 -4.93
C ILE A 65 -3.72 1.37 -4.34
N LEU A 66 -4.80 0.87 -3.75
CA LEU A 66 -4.95 -0.53 -3.34
C LEU A 66 -5.56 -1.33 -4.50
N ASP A 67 -4.72 -2.05 -5.25
CA ASP A 67 -5.13 -2.81 -6.42
C ASP A 67 -4.85 -4.31 -6.27
N SER A 68 -5.92 -5.11 -6.24
CA SER A 68 -5.85 -6.57 -6.21
C SER A 68 -5.55 -7.22 -7.56
N GLY A 69 -5.72 -6.48 -8.65
CA GLY A 69 -5.52 -6.97 -10.02
C GLY A 69 -4.06 -7.04 -10.44
N THR A 70 -3.15 -6.51 -9.62
CA THR A 70 -1.73 -6.39 -9.94
C THR A 70 -0.87 -7.22 -8.98
N THR A 71 0.06 -8.02 -9.51
CA THR A 71 0.91 -8.93 -8.73
C THR A 71 1.99 -8.23 -7.90
N TYR A 72 2.56 -7.15 -8.42
CA TYR A 72 3.68 -6.44 -7.79
C TYR A 72 3.24 -5.06 -7.27
N ALA A 73 3.90 -4.58 -6.23
CA ALA A 73 3.77 -3.18 -5.83
C ALA A 73 4.59 -2.30 -6.78
N TYR A 74 3.94 -1.32 -7.39
CA TYR A 74 4.57 -0.31 -8.24
C TYR A 74 4.80 0.97 -7.44
N SER A 75 5.91 1.65 -7.70
CA SER A 75 6.24 2.91 -7.05
C SER A 75 6.90 3.88 -8.04
N PRO A 76 6.86 5.20 -7.76
CA PRO A 76 7.65 6.16 -8.51
C PRO A 76 9.12 5.77 -8.53
N LYS A 77 9.80 6.05 -9.65
CA LYS A 77 11.20 5.66 -9.87
C LYS A 77 12.14 6.08 -8.73
N THR A 78 11.94 7.28 -8.19
CA THR A 78 12.74 7.82 -7.07
C THR A 78 12.56 7.01 -5.79
N VAL A 79 11.32 6.61 -5.48
CA VAL A 79 11.00 5.76 -4.31
C VAL A 79 11.59 4.37 -4.50
N PHE A 80 11.44 3.77 -5.69
CA PHE A 80 12.00 2.45 -5.98
C PHE A 80 13.53 2.41 -5.82
N ILE A 81 14.23 3.44 -6.31
CA ILE A 81 15.68 3.56 -6.14
C ILE A 81 16.04 3.65 -4.65
N ALA A 82 15.38 4.53 -3.89
CA ALA A 82 15.62 4.69 -2.47
C ALA A 82 15.36 3.39 -1.67
N PHE A 83 14.32 2.64 -2.03
CA PHE A 83 14.02 1.34 -1.44
C PHE A 83 15.09 0.31 -1.76
N LYS A 84 15.46 0.17 -3.04
CA LYS A 84 16.49 -0.77 -3.49
C LYS A 84 17.81 -0.50 -2.77
N ASP A 85 18.24 0.75 -2.71
CA ASP A 85 19.49 1.14 -2.03
C ASP A 85 19.42 0.86 -0.53
N ALA A 86 18.25 0.90 0.11
CA ALA A 86 18.10 0.59 1.53
C ALA A 86 18.11 -0.91 1.86
N ILE A 87 17.80 -1.79 0.90
CA ILE A 87 17.79 -3.26 1.12
C ILE A 87 19.08 -3.96 0.65
N THR A 88 19.92 -3.29 -0.13
CA THR A 88 21.19 -3.84 -0.64
C THR A 88 22.42 -3.45 0.21
N VAL A 89 22.20 -2.84 1.37
CA VAL A 89 23.24 -2.40 2.32
C VAL A 89 23.32 -3.37 3.49
#